data_AF-A0A0Q4SUE4-F1
#
_entry.id   AF-A0A0Q4SUE4-F1
#
_cell.length_a   1.000
_cell.length_b   1.000
_cell.length_c   1.000
_cell.angle_alpha   90.00
_cell.angle_beta   90.00
_cell.angle_gamma   90.00
#
_symmetry.space_group_name_H-M   'P 1'
#
loop_
_entity.id
_entity.type
_entity.pdbx_description
1 polymer ?
#
loop_
_entity_poly.entity_id
_entity_poly.type
_entity_poly.pdbx_seq_one_letter_code
_entity_poly.pdbx_strand_id
1 'polypeptide(L)'
;MQETNRKFKFGKLEIRKFIISDYLYLISYLLAVLYYLYSSKYNPEYKLGISLIISFAAGFQTISSPFGLRFRNIYFSIIWLILSLLLLIDNYFFSLIPLSTFILYHVIRILFWKKNNREFIPYQSGKGQMFRFKSYFEGRYGNLTDKKYTKILLGIGILIIGCCLIQMIVFKNYISENI
;
A
#
# COMPACT_ATOMS: atom_id res chain seq x y z
N MET A 1 32.32 10.99 -3.32
CA MET A 1 30.96 10.46 -3.55
C MET A 1 31.06 8.94 -3.41
N GLN A 2 30.80 8.41 -2.21
CA GLN A 2 30.95 6.97 -1.95
C GLN A 2 29.73 6.23 -2.52
N GLU A 3 29.95 5.48 -3.60
CA GLU A 3 29.04 4.42 -4.03
C GLU A 3 29.00 3.37 -2.92
N THR A 4 27.99 3.47 -2.07
CA THR A 4 27.68 2.37 -1.15
C THR A 4 27.26 1.19 -2.00
N ASN A 5 28.09 0.14 -2.01
CA ASN A 5 27.85 -1.18 -2.58
C ASN A 5 26.44 -1.69 -2.21
N ARG A 6 25.42 -1.36 -3.01
CA ARG A 6 24.07 -1.87 -2.83
C ARG A 6 24.04 -3.28 -3.40
N LYS A 7 24.17 -4.27 -2.51
CA LYS A 7 23.93 -5.69 -2.85
C LYS A 7 22.43 -5.87 -3.12
N PHE A 8 21.99 -5.55 -4.33
CA PHE A 8 20.66 -5.90 -4.82
C PHE A 8 20.53 -7.42 -4.85
N LYS A 9 19.52 -7.98 -4.17
CA LYS A 9 19.22 -9.41 -4.24
C LYS A 9 17.72 -9.56 -4.50
N PHE A 10 17.40 -10.05 -5.70
CA PHE A 10 16.06 -10.36 -6.24
C PHE A 10 15.09 -9.16 -6.36
N GLY A 11 14.52 -8.95 -7.56
CA GLY A 11 13.49 -7.92 -7.79
C GLY A 11 13.92 -6.47 -7.50
N LYS A 12 15.23 -6.18 -7.42
CA LYS A 12 15.81 -4.90 -6.97
C LYS A 12 15.27 -4.44 -5.61
N LEU A 13 14.87 -5.39 -4.75
CA LEU A 13 14.57 -5.11 -3.35
C LEU A 13 15.87 -5.00 -2.55
N GLU A 14 15.80 -4.22 -1.48
CA GLU A 14 16.91 -3.94 -0.59
C GLU A 14 16.79 -4.81 0.66
N ILE A 15 17.89 -5.43 1.03
CA ILE A 15 18.06 -6.06 2.35
C ILE A 15 18.67 -4.98 3.24
N ARG A 16 17.83 -4.29 4.01
CA ARG A 16 18.26 -3.25 4.95
C ARG A 16 17.63 -3.45 6.33
N LYS A 17 18.33 -2.99 7.37
CA LYS A 17 17.76 -2.90 8.72
C LYS A 17 16.57 -1.94 8.72
N PHE A 18 15.57 -2.24 9.53
CA PHE A 18 14.44 -1.35 9.76
C PHE A 18 14.90 -0.10 10.51
N ILE A 19 14.34 1.04 10.12
CA ILE A 19 14.40 2.28 10.89
C ILE A 19 13.18 2.34 11.83
N ILE A 20 13.23 3.20 12.87
CA ILE A 20 12.14 3.32 13.87
C ILE A 20 10.77 3.47 13.21
N SER A 21 10.68 4.30 12.18
CA SER A 21 9.41 4.49 11.48
C SER A 21 8.92 3.24 10.73
N ASP A 22 9.81 2.36 10.25
CA ASP A 22 9.37 1.08 9.64
C ASP A 22 8.63 0.23 10.69
N TYR A 23 9.20 0.14 11.90
CA TYR A 23 8.57 -0.58 13.02
C TYR A 23 7.23 0.03 13.40
N LEU A 24 7.15 1.36 13.53
CA LEU A 24 5.90 2.03 13.89
C LEU A 24 4.76 1.67 12.93
N TYR A 25 5.00 1.74 11.62
CA TYR A 25 3.97 1.40 10.64
C TYR A 25 3.58 -0.07 10.65
N LEU A 26 4.55 -0.99 10.76
CA LEU A 26 4.26 -2.42 10.81
C LEU A 26 3.53 -2.81 12.10
N ILE A 27 3.89 -2.24 13.25
CA ILE A 27 3.21 -2.46 14.53
C ILE A 27 1.80 -1.90 14.48
N SER A 28 1.61 -0.67 13.98
CA SER A 28 0.27 -0.09 13.82
C SER A 28 -0.62 -0.94 12.92
N TYR A 29 -0.09 -1.43 11.79
CA TYR A 29 -0.85 -2.29 10.88
C TYR A 29 -1.13 -3.66 11.49
N LEU A 30 -0.16 -4.25 12.20
CA LEU A 30 -0.35 -5.50 12.95
C LEU A 30 -1.45 -5.37 14.00
N LEU A 31 -1.43 -4.32 14.82
CA LEU A 31 -2.45 -4.07 15.84
C LEU A 31 -3.84 -3.90 15.21
N ALA A 32 -3.93 -3.22 14.08
CA ALA A 32 -5.18 -3.08 13.34
C ALA A 32 -5.69 -4.45 12.85
N VAL A 33 -4.82 -5.28 12.26
CA VAL A 33 -5.18 -6.64 11.82
C VAL A 33 -5.57 -7.53 13.00
N LEU A 34 -4.86 -7.47 14.12
CA LEU A 34 -5.23 -8.23 15.33
C LEU A 34 -6.60 -7.81 15.88
N TYR A 35 -6.87 -6.49 15.90
CA TYR A 35 -8.18 -5.98 16.31
C TYR A 35 -9.29 -6.40 15.34
N TYR A 36 -9.01 -6.44 14.04
CA TYR A 36 -9.91 -6.98 13.03
C TYR A 36 -10.23 -8.46 13.29
N LEU A 37 -9.23 -9.30 13.50
CA LEU A 37 -9.41 -10.73 13.76
C LEU A 37 -10.18 -10.96 15.07
N TYR A 38 -9.87 -10.19 16.11
CA TYR A 38 -10.62 -10.21 17.38
C TYR A 38 -12.09 -9.83 17.16
N SER A 39 -12.35 -8.73 16.47
CA SER A 39 -13.71 -8.24 16.21
C SER A 39 -14.48 -9.19 15.30
N SER A 40 -13.82 -9.81 14.33
CA SER A 40 -14.40 -10.84 13.47
C SER A 40 -14.93 -12.03 14.28
N LYS A 41 -14.24 -12.39 15.37
CA LYS A 41 -14.63 -13.51 16.25
C LYS A 41 -15.66 -13.13 17.31
N TYR A 42 -15.52 -11.97 17.95
CA TYR A 42 -16.29 -11.61 19.15
C TYR A 42 -17.36 -10.53 18.92
N ASN A 43 -17.21 -9.71 17.88
CA ASN A 43 -18.10 -8.57 17.61
C ASN A 43 -18.45 -8.48 16.11
N PRO A 44 -19.15 -9.50 15.55
CA PRO A 44 -19.34 -9.63 14.10
C PRO A 44 -20.11 -8.45 13.48
N GLU A 45 -20.94 -7.76 14.25
CA GLU A 45 -21.71 -6.58 13.81
C GLU A 45 -20.81 -5.44 13.32
N TYR A 46 -19.67 -5.22 13.97
CA TYR A 46 -18.73 -4.14 13.62
C TYR A 46 -17.68 -4.56 12.59
N LYS A 47 -17.61 -5.85 12.26
CA LYS A 47 -16.58 -6.46 11.40
C LYS A 47 -16.43 -5.75 10.06
N LEU A 48 -17.56 -5.42 9.41
CA LEU A 48 -17.58 -4.76 8.10
C LEU A 48 -16.94 -3.36 8.18
N GLY A 49 -17.39 -2.54 9.15
CA GLY A 49 -16.88 -1.19 9.34
C GLY A 49 -15.38 -1.17 9.65
N ILE A 50 -14.94 -2.09 10.53
CA ILE A 50 -13.53 -2.24 10.90
C ILE A 50 -12.69 -2.66 9.68
N SER A 51 -13.13 -3.66 8.92
CA SER A 51 -12.46 -4.12 7.69
C SER A 51 -12.30 -2.96 6.70
N LEU A 52 -13.37 -2.19 6.47
CA LEU A 52 -13.37 -1.05 5.56
C LEU A 52 -12.35 0.02 5.99
N ILE A 53 -12.36 0.43 7.26
CA ILE A 53 -11.46 1.47 7.78
C ILE A 53 -10.00 1.04 7.63
N ILE A 54 -9.68 -0.18 8.05
CA ILE A 54 -8.30 -0.70 7.99
C ILE A 54 -7.84 -0.83 6.54
N SER A 55 -8.69 -1.41 5.69
CA SER A 55 -8.38 -1.63 4.28
C SER A 55 -8.19 -0.31 3.51
N PHE A 56 -9.05 0.67 3.78
CA PHE A 56 -8.94 1.99 3.19
C PHE A 56 -7.67 2.70 3.67
N ALA A 57 -7.38 2.70 4.98
CA ALA A 57 -6.19 3.34 5.52
C ALA A 57 -4.90 2.73 4.93
N ALA A 58 -4.78 1.41 4.95
CA ALA A 58 -3.61 0.70 4.43
C ALA A 58 -3.45 0.89 2.91
N GLY A 59 -4.54 0.79 2.15
CA GLY A 59 -4.52 0.99 0.70
C GLY A 59 -4.21 2.42 0.30
N PHE A 60 -4.87 3.40 0.92
CA PHE A 60 -4.65 4.81 0.65
C PHE A 60 -3.21 5.21 0.98
N GLN A 61 -2.69 4.76 2.12
CA GLN A 61 -1.31 5.04 2.52
C GLN A 61 -0.27 4.52 1.50
N THR A 62 -0.55 3.36 0.89
CA THR A 62 0.29 2.74 -0.15
C THR A 62 0.39 3.59 -1.43
N ILE A 63 -0.70 4.26 -1.85
CA ILE A 63 -0.77 4.99 -3.13
C ILE A 63 -0.57 6.51 -3.01
N SER A 64 -0.83 7.10 -1.84
CA SER A 64 -0.95 8.56 -1.68
C SER A 64 0.29 9.27 -1.15
N SER A 65 1.29 8.52 -0.70
CA SER A 65 2.40 9.08 0.07
C SER A 65 3.74 8.45 -0.33
N PRO A 66 4.87 9.11 0.01
CA PRO A 66 6.20 8.51 -0.15
C PRO A 66 6.41 7.26 0.72
N PHE A 67 5.40 6.83 1.47
CA PHE A 67 5.36 5.55 2.17
C PHE A 67 5.74 4.37 1.29
N GLY A 68 5.40 4.42 0.00
CA GLY A 68 5.77 3.40 -0.97
C GLY A 68 7.28 3.07 -0.98
N LEU A 69 8.15 4.03 -0.65
CA LEU A 69 9.60 3.80 -0.56
C LEU A 69 9.98 2.72 0.47
N ARG A 70 9.12 2.45 1.47
CA ARG A 70 9.35 1.38 2.45
C ARG A 70 9.25 -0.01 1.83
N PHE A 71 8.42 -0.18 0.81
CA PHE A 71 8.31 -1.42 0.03
C PHE A 71 9.55 -1.72 -0.83
N ARG A 72 10.60 -0.88 -0.77
CA ARG A 72 11.91 -1.27 -1.27
C ARG A 72 12.60 -2.26 -0.34
N ASN A 73 12.32 -2.21 0.97
CA ASN A 73 12.85 -3.18 1.91
C ASN A 73 12.09 -4.51 1.77
N ILE A 74 12.82 -5.59 1.48
CA ILE A 74 12.21 -6.91 1.30
C ILE A 74 11.47 -7.38 2.56
N TYR A 75 12.03 -7.14 3.75
CA TYR A 75 11.41 -7.54 5.01
C TYR A 75 10.11 -6.76 5.25
N PHE A 76 10.12 -5.46 4.96
CA PHE A 76 8.92 -4.62 5.11
C PHE A 76 7.81 -5.10 4.17
N SER A 77 8.18 -5.39 2.92
CA SER A 77 7.24 -5.82 1.87
C SER A 77 6.62 -7.17 2.19
N ILE A 78 7.41 -8.14 2.68
CA ILE A 78 6.92 -9.47 3.06
C ILE A 78 5.96 -9.36 4.24
N ILE A 79 6.33 -8.63 5.30
CA ILE A 79 5.46 -8.47 6.48
C ILE A 79 4.15 -7.77 6.09
N TRP A 80 4.23 -6.70 5.29
CA TRP A 80 3.04 -5.99 4.82
C TRP A 80 2.12 -6.88 3.97
N LEU A 81 2.71 -7.71 3.10
CA LEU A 81 1.97 -8.68 2.30
C LEU A 81 1.26 -9.70 3.18
N ILE A 82 1.96 -10.28 4.17
CA ILE A 82 1.36 -11.23 5.13
C ILE A 82 0.18 -10.58 5.87
N LEU A 83 0.35 -9.37 6.40
CA LEU A 83 -0.72 -8.63 7.08
C LEU A 83 -1.92 -8.37 6.15
N SER A 84 -1.66 -8.05 4.89
CA SER A 84 -2.72 -7.84 3.90
C SER A 84 -3.46 -9.13 3.55
N LEU A 85 -2.76 -10.28 3.53
CA LEU A 85 -3.38 -11.59 3.33
C LEU A 85 -4.23 -12.02 4.53
N LEU A 86 -3.84 -11.67 5.76
CA LEU A 86 -4.65 -11.98 6.95
C LEU A 86 -6.01 -11.27 6.94
N LEU A 87 -6.13 -10.09 6.31
CA LEU A 87 -7.42 -9.42 6.13
C LEU A 87 -8.37 -10.17 5.19
N LEU A 88 -7.85 -11.04 4.31
CA LEU A 88 -8.66 -11.79 3.35
C LEU A 88 -9.38 -13.00 3.95
N ILE A 89 -9.11 -13.37 5.21
CA ILE A 89 -9.68 -14.57 5.84
C ILE A 89 -11.21 -14.61 5.77
N ASP A 90 -11.88 -13.46 5.80
CA ASP A 90 -13.35 -13.39 5.75
C ASP A 90 -13.92 -12.97 4.39
N ASN A 91 -13.10 -12.98 3.33
CA ASN A 91 -13.50 -12.79 1.92
C ASN A 91 -14.29 -11.50 1.60
N TYR A 92 -14.17 -10.43 2.39
CA TYR A 92 -14.74 -9.15 1.99
C TYR A 92 -13.97 -8.52 0.81
N PHE A 93 -14.71 -7.95 -0.15
CA PHE A 93 -14.12 -7.25 -1.30
C PHE A 93 -13.17 -6.11 -0.89
N PHE A 94 -13.37 -5.45 0.25
CA PHE A 94 -12.46 -4.41 0.75
C PHE A 94 -11.12 -4.93 1.21
N SER A 95 -11.07 -6.15 1.72
CA SER A 95 -9.82 -6.78 2.14
C SER A 95 -8.86 -6.98 0.97
N LEU A 96 -9.34 -6.88 -0.28
CA LEU A 96 -8.50 -6.86 -1.48
C LEU A 96 -7.79 -5.51 -1.70
N ILE A 97 -8.24 -4.41 -1.09
CA ILE A 97 -7.67 -3.08 -1.30
C ILE A 97 -6.17 -3.02 -0.93
N PRO A 98 -5.73 -3.44 0.28
CA PRO A 98 -4.32 -3.38 0.66
C PRO A 98 -3.44 -4.25 -0.24
N LEU A 99 -3.92 -5.43 -0.63
CA LEU A 99 -3.22 -6.33 -1.55
C LEU A 99 -3.10 -5.73 -2.96
N SER A 100 -4.20 -5.22 -3.50
CA SER A 100 -4.25 -4.68 -4.87
C SER A 100 -3.42 -3.42 -5.02
N THR A 101 -3.46 -2.52 -4.03
CA THR A 101 -2.64 -1.30 -3.99
C THR A 101 -1.16 -1.62 -3.79
N PHE A 102 -0.81 -2.63 -2.98
CA PHE A 102 0.55 -3.13 -2.83
C PHE A 102 1.11 -3.67 -4.15
N ILE A 103 0.35 -4.51 -4.85
CA ILE A 103 0.72 -5.03 -6.18
C ILE A 103 0.89 -3.88 -7.16
N LEU A 104 -0.08 -2.96 -7.22
CA LEU A 104 -0.05 -1.79 -8.09
C LEU A 104 1.22 -0.96 -7.86
N TYR A 105 1.58 -0.70 -6.60
CA TYR A 105 2.80 0.03 -6.26
C TYR A 105 4.04 -0.65 -6.85
N HIS A 106 4.18 -1.96 -6.65
CA HIS A 106 5.32 -2.72 -7.19
C HIS A 106 5.34 -2.74 -8.72
N VAL A 107 4.19 -2.86 -9.37
CA VAL A 107 4.08 -2.77 -10.84
C VAL A 107 4.56 -1.41 -11.33
N ILE A 108 4.04 -0.32 -10.75
CA ILE A 108 4.44 1.05 -11.11
C ILE A 108 5.94 1.27 -10.88
N ARG A 109 6.48 0.79 -9.76
CA ARG A 109 7.91 0.87 -9.43
C ARG A 109 8.76 0.16 -10.49
N ILE A 110 8.41 -1.07 -10.86
CA ILE A 110 9.14 -1.86 -11.86
C ILE A 110 9.07 -1.19 -13.24
N LEU A 111 7.89 -0.74 -13.66
CA LEU A 111 7.72 -0.03 -14.94
C LEU A 111 8.53 1.26 -14.99
N PHE A 112 8.52 2.04 -13.91
CA PHE A 112 9.31 3.26 -13.79
C PHE A 112 10.80 2.96 -13.88
N TRP A 113 11.27 1.96 -13.14
CA TRP A 113 12.67 1.57 -13.11
C TRP A 113 13.15 1.09 -14.49
N LYS A 114 12.39 0.20 -15.16
CA LYS A 114 12.72 -0.29 -16.50
C LYS A 114 12.87 0.83 -17.53
N LYS A 115 12.08 1.90 -17.41
CA LYS A 115 12.10 3.01 -18.36
C LYS A 115 13.18 4.06 -18.06
N ASN A 116 13.46 4.31 -16.78
CA ASN A 116 14.27 5.46 -16.36
C ASN A 116 15.61 5.07 -15.71
N ASN A 117 15.90 3.78 -15.57
CA ASN A 117 17.10 3.22 -14.94
C ASN A 117 17.43 3.79 -13.55
N ARG A 118 16.39 4.22 -12.82
CA ARG A 118 16.48 4.81 -11.49
C ARG A 118 15.25 4.48 -10.68
N GLU A 119 15.37 4.55 -9.36
CA GLU A 119 14.29 4.19 -8.44
C GLU A 119 13.12 5.18 -8.50
N PHE A 120 11.89 4.71 -8.31
CA PHE A 120 10.71 5.58 -8.26
C PHE A 120 10.62 6.30 -6.90
N ILE A 121 10.41 7.62 -6.91
CA ILE A 121 10.16 8.41 -5.69
C ILE A 121 8.74 8.97 -5.73
N PRO A 122 7.77 8.38 -5.02
CA PRO A 122 6.41 8.88 -5.00
C PRO A 122 6.35 10.30 -4.43
N TYR A 123 5.52 11.14 -5.05
CA TYR A 123 5.17 12.43 -4.47
C TYR A 123 4.23 12.23 -3.29
N GLN A 124 4.27 13.16 -2.34
CA GLN A 124 3.25 13.24 -1.31
C GLN A 124 2.02 13.96 -1.88
N SER A 125 0.86 13.32 -1.82
CA SER A 125 -0.41 13.95 -2.23
C SER A 125 -1.17 14.50 -1.02
N GLY A 126 -1.75 15.69 -1.16
CA GLY A 126 -2.57 16.32 -0.12
C GLY A 126 -3.22 17.62 -0.59
N LYS A 127 -4.48 17.85 -0.21
CA LYS A 127 -5.27 19.06 -0.54
C LYS A 127 -5.23 19.46 -2.04
N GLY A 128 -5.31 18.47 -2.94
CA GLY A 128 -5.26 18.71 -4.40
C GLY A 128 -3.85 19.04 -4.95
N GLN A 129 -2.84 19.08 -4.10
CA GLN A 129 -1.46 19.36 -4.46
C GLN A 129 -0.58 18.11 -4.35
N MET A 130 0.55 18.14 -5.06
CA MET A 130 1.58 17.10 -5.01
C MET A 130 2.90 17.74 -4.61
N PHE A 131 3.39 17.37 -3.44
CA PHE A 131 4.63 17.89 -2.87
C PHE A 131 5.81 16.97 -3.23
N ARG A 132 6.91 17.59 -3.64
CA ARG A 132 8.16 16.88 -3.93
C ARG A 132 8.72 16.30 -2.63
N PHE A 133 9.04 15.02 -2.65
CA PHE A 133 9.75 14.36 -1.55
C PHE A 133 11.25 14.25 -1.87
N LYS A 134 12.11 14.54 -0.89
CA LYS A 134 13.54 14.24 -0.95
C LYS A 134 13.77 12.86 -0.36
N SER A 135 14.17 11.91 -1.19
CA SER A 135 14.57 10.61 -0.68
C SER A 135 16.02 10.69 -0.20
N TYR A 136 16.22 10.60 1.11
CA TYR A 136 17.57 10.48 1.69
C TYR A 136 18.29 9.23 1.17
N PHE A 137 17.55 8.14 0.92
CA PHE A 137 18.10 6.92 0.34
C PHE A 137 18.57 7.12 -1.10
N GLU A 138 17.86 7.90 -1.91
CA GLU A 138 18.25 8.13 -3.31
C GLU A 138 19.15 9.35 -3.49
N GLY A 139 19.39 10.14 -2.44
CA GLY A 139 20.14 11.39 -2.53
C GLY A 139 19.53 12.43 -3.49
N ARG A 140 18.27 12.25 -3.91
CA ARG A 140 17.61 13.08 -4.94
C ARG A 140 16.17 13.43 -4.57
N TYR A 141 15.69 14.51 -5.18
CA TYR A 141 14.26 14.85 -5.17
C TYR A 141 13.50 14.09 -6.26
N GLY A 142 12.20 13.87 -6.05
CA GLY A 142 11.29 13.49 -7.12
C GLY A 142 11.24 14.56 -8.21
N ASN A 143 11.29 14.17 -9.48
CA ASN A 143 11.20 15.09 -10.62
C ASN A 143 9.83 14.98 -11.32
N LEU A 144 9.65 15.62 -12.48
CA LEU A 144 8.37 15.61 -13.19
C LEU A 144 7.94 14.22 -13.69
N THR A 145 8.91 13.35 -14.02
CA THR A 145 8.60 11.96 -14.40
C THR A 145 8.09 11.17 -13.19
N ASP A 146 8.70 11.33 -12.01
CA ASP A 146 8.22 10.74 -10.77
C ASP A 146 6.77 11.23 -10.49
N LYS A 147 6.49 12.53 -10.66
CA LYS A 147 5.13 13.10 -10.50
C LYS A 147 4.11 12.44 -11.44
N LYS A 148 4.47 12.21 -12.70
CA LYS A 148 3.60 11.55 -13.69
C LYS A 148 3.23 10.14 -13.25
N TYR A 149 4.20 9.35 -12.79
CA TYR A 149 3.94 8.00 -12.30
C TYR A 149 3.19 7.99 -10.96
N THR A 150 3.40 8.98 -10.09
CA THR A 150 2.55 9.15 -8.89
C THR A 150 1.09 9.44 -9.25
N LYS A 151 0.83 10.27 -10.27
CA LYS A 151 -0.54 10.51 -10.76
C LYS A 151 -1.18 9.23 -11.29
N ILE A 152 -0.44 8.41 -12.04
CA ILE A 152 -0.93 7.13 -12.55
C ILE A 152 -1.22 6.17 -11.39
N LEU A 153 -0.30 6.06 -10.42
CA LEU A 153 -0.46 5.24 -9.21
C LEU A 153 -1.73 5.65 -8.44
N LEU A 154 -1.92 6.95 -8.22
CA LEU A 154 -3.10 7.48 -7.54
C LEU A 154 -4.39 7.23 -8.33
N GLY A 155 -4.38 7.52 -9.63
CA GLY A 155 -5.56 7.33 -10.48
C GLY A 155 -6.02 5.88 -10.50
N ILE A 156 -5.12 4.94 -10.77
CA ILE A 156 -5.44 3.51 -10.77
C ILE A 156 -5.79 3.04 -9.36
N GLY A 157 -5.10 3.51 -8.32
CA GLY A 157 -5.38 3.15 -6.94
C GLY A 157 -6.78 3.60 -6.47
N ILE A 158 -7.21 4.81 -6.85
CA ILE A 158 -8.56 5.30 -6.56
C ILE A 158 -9.60 4.46 -7.32
N LEU A 159 -9.34 4.08 -8.57
CA LEU A 159 -10.22 3.18 -9.32
C LEU A 159 -10.36 1.82 -8.65
N ILE A 160 -9.26 1.22 -8.17
CA ILE A 160 -9.30 -0.03 -7.40
C ILE A 160 -10.19 0.10 -6.17
N ILE A 161 -9.99 1.15 -5.37
CA ILE A 161 -10.79 1.40 -4.16
C ILE A 161 -12.27 1.57 -4.53
N GLY A 162 -12.58 2.35 -5.57
CA GLY A 162 -13.94 2.54 -6.08
C GLY A 162 -14.59 1.24 -6.54
N CYS A 163 -13.88 0.40 -7.29
CA CYS A 163 -14.37 -0.91 -7.72
C CYS A 163 -14.68 -1.84 -6.54
N CYS A 164 -13.81 -1.91 -5.52
CA CYS A 164 -14.07 -2.69 -4.31
C CYS A 164 -15.31 -2.20 -3.55
N LEU A 165 -15.52 -0.88 -3.49
CA LEU A 165 -16.73 -0.27 -2.89
C LEU A 165 -18.00 -0.62 -3.66
N ILE A 166 -18.00 -0.49 -4.98
CA ILE A 166 -19.16 -0.81 -5.82
C ILE A 166 -19.50 -2.29 -5.71
N GLN A 167 -18.51 -3.19 -5.81
CA GLN A 167 -18.73 -4.64 -5.70
C GLN A 167 -19.36 -5.03 -4.37
N MET A 168 -18.97 -4.39 -3.26
CA MET A 168 -19.61 -4.64 -1.98
C MET A 168 -21.08 -4.22 -1.96
N ILE A 169 -21.42 -3.05 -2.50
CA ILE A 169 -22.81 -2.56 -2.52
C ILE A 169 -23.68 -3.54 -3.33
N VAL A 170 -23.19 -3.95 -4.50
CA VAL A 170 -23.90 -4.92 -5.36
C VAL A 170 -24.07 -6.26 -4.64
N PHE A 171 -23.03 -6.77 -4.00
CA PHE A 171 -23.09 -8.04 -3.26
C PHE A 171 -24.07 -7.98 -2.08
N LYS A 172 -24.10 -6.85 -1.34
CA LYS A 172 -25.05 -6.65 -0.24
C LYS A 172 -26.49 -6.63 -0.75
N ASN A 173 -26.77 -5.94 -1.86
CA ASN A 173 -28.11 -5.89 -2.44
C ASN A 173 -28.56 -7.27 -2.93
N TYR A 174 -27.66 -8.02 -3.58
CA TYR A 174 -27.95 -9.38 -4.04
C TYR A 174 -28.34 -10.32 -2.88
N ILE A 175 -27.64 -10.24 -1.75
CA ILE A 175 -28.00 -11.04 -0.56
C ILE A 175 -29.36 -10.60 -0.01
N SER A 176 -29.64 -9.29 0.02
CA SER A 176 -30.91 -8.76 0.54
C SER A 176 -32.13 -9.10 -0.34
N GLU A 177 -31.94 -9.35 -1.64
CA GLU A 177 -33.02 -9.71 -2.56
C GLU A 177 -33.32 -11.22 -2.57
N ASN A 178 -32.40 -12.04 -2.03
CA ASN A 178 -32.48 -13.50 -2.03
C ASN A 178 -32.68 -14.13 -0.63
N ILE A 179 -32.99 -13.31 0.38
CA ILE A 179 -33.41 -13.72 1.74
C ILE A 179 -34.83 -13.22 1.94
#